data_AF-A0A5C1ACI0-F1
#
_entry.id   AF-A0A5C1ACI0-F1
#
_cell.length_a   1.000
_cell.length_b   1.000
_cell.length_c   1.000
_cell.angle_alpha   90.00
_cell.angle_beta   90.00
_cell.angle_gamma   90.00
#
_symmetry.space_group_name_H-M   'P 1'
#
loop_
_entity.id
_entity.type
_entity.pdbx_description
1 polymer ?
#
loop_
_entity_poly.entity_id
_entity_poly.type
_entity_poly.pdbx_seq_one_letter_code
_entity_poly.pdbx_strand_id
1 'polypeptide(L)'
;MSDATGKGRTPLGPEDRARMARLYEEVKGRLEEMALIVSRTLHLPDSGDALAVFHPRPVKPGERMPVDIEIICHGNVCGCYDYRDGTCGPC
;
A
#
# COMPACT_ATOMS: atom_id res chain seq x y z
N MET A 1 -38.03 -7.81 -2.27
CA MET A 1 -37.18 -7.58 -1.08
C MET A 1 -36.67 -8.94 -0.63
N SER A 2 -35.40 -9.24 -0.90
CA SER A 2 -34.73 -10.44 -0.37
C SER A 2 -33.29 -10.07 -0.02
N ASP A 3 -33.15 -9.76 1.27
CA ASP A 3 -32.07 -10.10 2.20
C ASP A 3 -30.70 -10.53 1.62
N ALA A 4 -29.68 -9.68 1.80
CA ALA A 4 -28.28 -10.01 1.56
C ALA A 4 -27.60 -10.34 2.90
N THR A 5 -27.94 -11.50 3.46
CA THR A 5 -27.40 -11.98 4.73
C THR A 5 -26.01 -12.61 4.53
N GLY A 6 -24.96 -11.95 5.02
CA GLY A 6 -23.67 -12.55 5.41
C GLY A 6 -22.76 -13.11 4.30
N LYS A 7 -21.86 -12.29 3.75
CA LYS A 7 -20.78 -12.77 2.86
C LYS A 7 -19.76 -13.62 3.63
N GLY A 8 -19.92 -14.94 3.61
CA GLY A 8 -18.89 -15.89 4.01
C GLY A 8 -17.65 -15.83 3.09
N ARG A 9 -16.51 -16.33 3.57
CA ARG A 9 -15.28 -16.44 2.75
C ARG A 9 -15.49 -17.47 1.64
N THR A 10 -15.21 -17.10 0.39
CA THR A 10 -15.23 -18.03 -0.76
C THR A 10 -13.83 -18.59 -1.01
N PRO A 11 -13.62 -19.92 -0.98
CA PRO A 11 -12.32 -20.50 -1.28
C PRO A 11 -12.00 -20.38 -2.78
N LEU A 12 -10.73 -20.11 -3.10
CA LEU A 12 -10.25 -20.10 -4.48
C LEU A 12 -10.07 -21.53 -5.02
N GLY A 13 -10.13 -21.69 -6.33
CA GLY A 13 -9.67 -22.91 -7.02
C GLY A 13 -8.16 -23.15 -6.81
N PRO A 14 -7.65 -24.37 -7.00
CA PRO A 14 -6.23 -24.68 -6.78
C PRO A 14 -5.25 -23.84 -7.60
N GLU A 15 -5.55 -23.61 -8.88
CA GLU A 15 -4.71 -22.80 -9.77
C GLU A 15 -4.70 -21.33 -9.35
N ASP A 16 -5.87 -20.74 -9.13
CA ASP A 16 -5.98 -19.35 -8.67
C ASP A 16 -5.35 -19.15 -7.30
N ARG A 17 -5.47 -20.12 -6.38
CA ARG A 17 -4.78 -20.09 -5.09
C ARG A 17 -3.27 -20.05 -5.27
N ALA A 18 -2.70 -20.90 -6.13
CA ALA A 18 -1.27 -20.91 -6.39
C ALA A 18 -0.81 -19.61 -7.08
N ARG A 19 -1.62 -19.07 -8.01
CA ARG A 19 -1.33 -17.78 -8.66
C ARG A 19 -1.37 -16.63 -7.66
N MET A 20 -2.40 -16.56 -6.83
CA MET A 20 -2.54 -15.54 -5.79
C MET A 20 -1.41 -15.60 -4.77
N ALA A 21 -0.95 -16.78 -4.36
CA ALA A 21 0.18 -16.91 -3.45
C ALA A 21 1.47 -16.32 -4.06
N ARG A 22 1.77 -16.61 -5.33
CA ARG A 22 2.94 -16.04 -6.02
C ARG A 22 2.83 -14.52 -6.17
N LEU A 23 1.66 -14.03 -6.60
CA LEU A 23 1.40 -12.60 -6.73
C LEU A 23 1.52 -11.88 -5.39
N TYR A 24 1.04 -12.50 -4.30
CA TYR A 24 1.15 -11.93 -2.97
C TYR A 24 2.61 -11.74 -2.55
N GLU A 25 3.44 -12.77 -2.65
CA GLU A 25 4.86 -12.67 -2.28
C GLU A 25 5.62 -11.67 -3.16
N GLU A 26 5.34 -11.65 -4.47
CA GLU A 26 5.96 -10.69 -5.38
C GLU A 26 5.59 -9.24 -5.01
N VAL A 27 4.29 -8.95 -4.88
CA VAL A 27 3.82 -7.60 -4.54
C VAL A 27 4.32 -7.19 -3.15
N LYS A 28 4.27 -8.09 -2.16
CA LYS A 28 4.77 -7.82 -0.82
C LYS A 28 6.24 -7.43 -0.83
N GLY A 29 7.11 -8.21 -1.48
CA GLY A 29 8.54 -7.91 -1.55
C GLY A 29 8.82 -6.57 -2.23
N ARG A 30 8.07 -6.23 -3.29
CA ARG A 30 8.17 -4.92 -3.95
C ARG A 30 7.73 -3.77 -3.05
N LEU A 31 6.65 -3.94 -2.31
CA LEU A 31 6.17 -2.93 -1.37
C LEU A 31 7.16 -2.70 -0.22
N GLU A 32 7.75 -3.77 0.31
CA GLU A 32 8.82 -3.69 1.32
C GLU A 32 10.04 -2.93 0.79
N GLU A 33 10.48 -3.23 -0.44
CA GLU A 33 11.58 -2.52 -1.10
C GLU A 33 11.27 -1.01 -1.25
N MET A 34 10.08 -0.66 -1.71
CA MET A 34 9.64 0.72 -1.82
C MET A 34 9.58 1.41 -0.45
N ALA A 35 9.07 0.74 0.58
CA ALA A 35 8.98 1.27 1.94
C ALA A 35 10.34 1.58 2.54
N LEU A 36 11.34 0.72 2.33
CA LEU A 36 12.71 0.98 2.75
C LEU A 36 13.32 2.21 2.05
N ILE A 37 13.05 2.37 0.74
CA ILE A 37 13.51 3.54 -0.02
C ILE A 37 12.88 4.82 0.53
N VAL A 38 11.56 4.83 0.75
CA VAL A 38 10.83 6.00 1.28
C VAL A 38 11.28 6.32 2.71
N SER A 39 11.37 5.31 3.59
CA SER A 39 11.85 5.47 4.98
C SER A 39 13.21 6.15 5.01
N ARG A 40 14.18 5.62 4.25
CA ARG A 40 15.54 6.17 4.16
C ARG A 40 15.54 7.59 3.59
N THR A 41 14.74 7.86 2.57
CA THR A 41 14.69 9.18 1.92
C THR A 41 14.11 10.24 2.85
N LEU A 42 13.10 9.89 3.63
CA LEU A 42 12.41 10.79 4.56
C LEU A 42 13.00 10.77 5.98
N HIS A 43 14.05 9.98 6.22
CA HIS A 43 14.65 9.78 7.54
C HIS A 43 13.62 9.33 8.60
N LEU A 44 12.67 8.48 8.19
CA LEU A 44 11.70 7.89 9.12
C LEU A 44 12.39 6.80 9.96
N PRO A 45 11.90 6.54 11.19
CA PRO A 45 12.50 5.52 12.03
C PRO A 45 12.32 4.12 11.42
N ASP A 46 13.41 3.35 11.33
CA ASP A 46 13.41 1.93 10.90
C ASP A 46 12.83 0.98 11.98
N SER A 47 11.88 1.46 12.79
CA SER A 47 11.31 0.64 13.85
C SER A 47 10.51 -0.53 13.24
N GLY A 48 10.53 -1.69 13.90
CA GLY A 48 9.80 -2.88 13.47
C GLY A 48 8.28 -2.73 13.42
N ASP A 49 7.75 -1.53 13.73
CA ASP A 49 6.34 -1.16 13.68
C ASP A 49 5.95 -0.48 12.36
N ALA A 50 6.89 -0.29 11.43
CA ALA A 50 6.63 0.26 10.11
C ALA A 50 5.68 -0.64 9.32
N LEU A 51 4.49 -0.14 9.00
CA LEU A 51 3.53 -0.85 8.15
C LEU A 51 3.78 -0.43 6.69
N ALA A 52 4.26 -1.38 5.87
CA ALA A 52 4.26 -1.23 4.42
C ALA A 52 2.81 -1.30 3.92
N VAL A 53 2.35 -0.22 3.31
CA VAL A 53 0.99 -0.06 2.79
C VAL A 53 1.04 0.28 1.31
N PHE A 54 -0.07 0.08 0.63
CA PHE A 54 -0.25 0.55 -0.74
C PHE A 54 -1.64 1.14 -0.85
N HIS A 55 -1.76 2.38 -0.41
CA HIS A 55 -3.03 3.10 -0.44
C HIS A 55 -2.91 4.30 -1.38
N PRO A 56 -3.77 4.39 -2.42
CA PRO A 56 -3.87 5.61 -3.18
C PRO A 56 -4.22 6.77 -2.25
N ARG A 57 -3.47 7.86 -2.31
CA ARG A 57 -3.77 9.04 -1.49
C ARG A 57 -5.14 9.60 -1.91
N PRO A 58 -6.06 9.87 -0.97
CA PRO A 58 -7.33 10.49 -1.30
C PRO A 58 -7.12 11.84 -1.99
N VAL A 59 -7.82 12.08 -3.09
CA VAL A 59 -7.76 13.36 -3.82
C VAL A 59 -8.43 14.45 -2.99
N LYS A 60 -7.69 15.50 -2.62
CA LYS A 60 -8.32 16.70 -2.05
C LYS A 60 -8.87 17.60 -3.17
N PRO A 61 -9.98 18.32 -2.93
CA PRO A 61 -10.53 19.25 -3.92
C PRO A 61 -9.47 20.28 -4.36
N GLY A 62 -9.23 20.38 -5.66
CA GLY A 62 -8.25 21.32 -6.24
C GLY A 62 -6.83 20.78 -6.40
N GLU A 63 -6.53 19.57 -5.91
CA GLU A 63 -5.28 18.89 -6.25
C GLU A 63 -5.37 18.24 -7.64
N ARG A 64 -4.23 18.17 -8.36
CA ARG A 64 -4.12 17.26 -9.51
C ARG A 64 -4.37 15.84 -9.01
N MET A 65 -5.01 15.01 -9.84
CA MET A 65 -5.31 13.61 -9.50
C MET A 65 -4.05 12.95 -8.88
N PRO A 66 -4.07 12.63 -7.57
CA PRO A 66 -2.93 12.09 -6.87
C PRO A 66 -2.61 10.76 -7.49
N VAL A 67 -1.34 10.65 -7.80
CA VAL A 67 -0.68 9.45 -8.30
C VAL A 67 0.24 8.89 -7.23
N ASP A 68 0.31 9.63 -6.13
CA ASP A 68 1.08 9.38 -4.95
C ASP A 68 0.40 8.28 -4.15
N ILE A 69 1.22 7.32 -3.75
CA ILE A 69 0.84 6.17 -2.96
C ILE A 69 1.42 6.35 -1.57
N GLU A 70 0.57 6.15 -0.57
CA GLU A 70 1.03 5.92 0.80
C GLU A 70 1.75 4.57 0.81
N ILE A 71 3.02 4.58 1.20
CA ILE A 71 3.90 3.41 1.14
C ILE A 71 4.27 2.89 2.53
N ILE A 72 4.46 3.79 3.49
CA ILE A 72 4.89 3.44 4.83
C ILE A 72 4.22 4.36 5.84
N CYS A 73 3.72 3.80 6.94
CA CYS A 73 3.22 4.57 8.07
C CYS A 73 3.92 4.14 9.37
N HIS A 74 4.29 5.13 10.18
CA HIS A 74 4.88 4.97 11.50
C HIS A 74 4.13 5.87 12.50
N GLY A 75 3.25 5.26 13.30
CA GLY A 75 2.34 6.00 14.18
C GLY A 75 1.40 6.90 13.37
N ASN A 76 1.50 8.22 13.56
CA ASN A 76 0.68 9.22 12.86
C ASN A 76 1.38 9.86 11.65
N VAL A 77 2.58 9.38 11.29
CA VAL A 77 3.37 9.93 10.17
C VAL A 77 3.42 8.89 9.07
N CYS A 78 3.03 9.27 7.86
CA CYS A 78 3.12 8.42 6.68
C CYS A 78 4.02 9.05 5.61
N GLY A 79 4.78 8.20 4.93
CA GLY A 79 5.59 8.55 3.77
C GLY A 79 4.86 8.18 2.48
N CYS A 80 4.75 9.16 1.59
CA CYS A 80 4.16 9.03 0.28
C CYS A 80 5.24 9.07 -0.80
N TYR A 81 5.03 8.30 -1.87
CA TYR A 81 5.85 8.35 -3.09
C TYR A 81 5.00 8.85 -4.26
N ASP A 82 5.39 9.96 -4.87
CA ASP A 82 4.81 10.46 -6.11
C ASP A 82 5.55 9.85 -7.30
N TYR A 83 4.88 8.95 -8.03
CA TYR A 83 5.51 8.29 -9.18
C TYR A 83 5.75 9.22 -10.37
N ARG A 84 4.98 10.30 -10.52
CA ARG A 84 5.12 11.22 -11.67
C ARG A 84 6.38 12.03 -11.52
N ASP A 85 6.59 12.58 -10.32
CA ASP A 85 7.69 13.48 -10.05
C ASP A 85 8.91 12.74 -9.49
N GLY A 86 8.76 11.46 -9.12
CA GLY A 86 9.83 10.64 -8.56
C GLY A 86 10.29 11.14 -7.18
N THR A 87 9.37 11.71 -6.40
CA THR A 87 9.67 12.35 -5.12
C THR A 87 9.04 11.60 -3.96
N CYS A 88 9.69 11.67 -2.80
CA CYS A 88 9.15 11.20 -1.54
C CYS A 88 8.80 12.40 -0.67
N GLY A 89 7.68 12.33 0.05
CA GLY A 89 7.26 13.37 0.97
C GLY A 89 6.37 12.83 2.09
N PRO A 90 6.07 13.65 3.10
CA PRO A 90 4.97 13.33 3.99
C PRO A 90 3.67 13.22 3.19
N CYS A 91 2.86 12.23 3.54
CA CYS A 91 1.43 12.28 3.26
C CYS A 91 0.78 13.36 4.16
#